data_AF-A0A7V1U7Z7-F1
#
_entry.id   AF-A0A7V1U7Z7-F1
#
_cell.length_a   1.000
_cell.length_b   1.000
_cell.length_c   1.000
_cell.angle_alpha   90.00
_cell.angle_beta   90.00
_cell.angle_gamma   90.00
#
_symmetry.space_group_name_H-M   'P 1'
#
loop_
_entity.id
_entity.type
_entity.pdbx_description
1 polymer ?
#
loop_
_entity_poly.entity_id
_entity_poly.type
_entity_poly.pdbx_seq_one_letter_code
_entity_poly.pdbx_strand_id
1 'polypeptide(L)'
;MFEVVERSERRTGVTSAGVPPAGVPVAGEAPLRASVYPGFSRPVRHRRRARRQPVELAPEDPLRRMDDAHAQAGAAFLQILHLICELERTRRWKAEGARDTAHLLCMRYGISSWKAHRMVAAAHALPRLPRLAEALQHGLLGPDKVLELARYATPATEQDLIGWARRVS
;
A
#
# COMPACT_ATOMS: atom_id res chain seq x y z
N MET A 1 -50.60 2.87 -30.23
CA MET A 1 -51.03 1.49 -29.97
C MET A 1 -50.27 1.02 -28.75
N PHE A 2 -50.82 1.29 -27.57
CA PHE A 2 -50.36 0.79 -26.29
C PHE A 2 -51.11 -0.51 -26.03
N GLU A 3 -50.41 -1.58 -25.67
CA GLU A 3 -51.06 -2.73 -25.07
C GLU A 3 -50.34 -3.05 -23.75
N VAL A 4 -51.16 -2.98 -22.72
CA VAL A 4 -50.88 -3.17 -21.31
C VAL A 4 -50.93 -4.66 -21.03
N VAL A 5 -49.89 -5.21 -20.43
CA VAL A 5 -49.97 -6.48 -19.69
C VAL A 5 -49.37 -6.25 -18.32
N GLU A 6 -50.26 -6.01 -17.35
CA GLU A 6 -49.99 -6.18 -15.94
C GLU A 6 -49.67 -7.66 -15.65
N ARG A 7 -48.63 -7.92 -14.87
CA ARG A 7 -48.71 -8.97 -13.85
C ARG A 7 -47.67 -8.80 -12.74
N SER A 8 -48.22 -8.47 -11.57
CA SER A 8 -47.96 -9.11 -10.28
C SER A 8 -46.57 -8.94 -9.67
N GLU A 9 -46.46 -7.88 -8.88
CA GLU A 9 -45.53 -7.75 -7.76
C GLU A 9 -45.54 -9.01 -6.86
N ARG A 10 -44.38 -9.64 -6.70
CA ARG A 10 -44.04 -10.34 -5.45
C ARG A 10 -42.73 -9.79 -4.91
N ARG A 11 -42.95 -8.85 -4.00
CA ARG A 11 -42.04 -8.24 -3.05
C ARG A 11 -41.44 -9.32 -2.15
N THR A 12 -40.18 -9.68 -2.35
CA THR A 12 -39.38 -10.38 -1.34
C THR A 12 -38.67 -9.32 -0.50
N GLY A 13 -39.23 -9.08 0.68
CA GLY A 13 -38.67 -8.15 1.66
C GLY A 13 -37.33 -8.64 2.17
N VAL A 14 -36.29 -7.82 1.99
CA VAL A 14 -35.20 -7.75 2.95
C VAL A 14 -35.48 -6.49 3.77
N THR A 15 -36.06 -6.72 4.93
CA THR A 15 -36.33 -5.69 5.92
C THR A 15 -35.01 -5.14 6.45
N SER A 16 -34.85 -3.82 6.40
CA SER A 16 -33.85 -3.08 7.15
C SER A 16 -34.14 -3.26 8.64
N ALA A 17 -33.51 -4.25 9.28
CA ALA A 17 -33.47 -4.35 10.72
C ALA A 17 -32.66 -3.15 11.26
N GLY A 18 -33.39 -2.21 11.86
CA GLY A 18 -32.84 -1.00 12.43
C GLY A 18 -31.79 -1.27 13.51
N VAL A 19 -30.89 -0.30 13.65
CA VAL A 19 -30.02 -0.16 14.82
C VAL A 19 -30.91 -0.14 16.07
N PRO A 20 -30.72 -1.04 17.05
CA PRO A 20 -31.48 -0.98 18.29
C PRO A 20 -31.12 0.30 19.07
N PRO A 21 -32.08 0.95 19.75
CA PRO A 21 -31.78 2.12 20.56
C PRO A 21 -30.83 1.76 21.71
N ALA A 22 -29.94 2.69 22.05
CA ALA A 22 -29.00 2.56 23.15
C ALA A 22 -29.74 2.19 24.45
N GLY A 23 -29.54 0.95 24.91
CA GLY A 23 -30.07 0.48 26.19
C GLY A 23 -29.45 1.28 27.33
N VAL A 24 -30.32 1.76 28.22
CA VAL A 24 -29.97 2.29 29.55
C VAL A 24 -29.14 1.22 30.30
N PRO A 25 -28.04 1.57 30.99
CA PRO A 25 -27.20 0.58 31.64
C PRO A 25 -27.99 -0.09 32.77
N VAL A 26 -28.13 -1.42 32.70
CA VAL A 26 -28.61 -2.23 33.81
C VAL A 26 -27.49 -2.28 34.84
N ALA A 27 -27.72 -1.70 36.01
CA ALA A 27 -26.77 -1.74 37.12
C ALA A 27 -26.52 -3.21 37.52
N GLY A 28 -25.31 -3.71 37.28
CA GLY A 28 -24.89 -5.03 37.77
C GLY A 28 -23.90 -5.82 36.92
N GLU A 29 -23.55 -5.40 35.70
CA GLU A 29 -22.56 -6.13 34.90
C GLU A 29 -21.13 -5.65 35.19
N ALA A 30 -20.32 -6.55 35.75
CA ALA A 30 -18.89 -6.38 35.95
C ALA A 30 -18.18 -6.11 34.60
N PRO A 31 -17.12 -5.29 34.57
CA PRO A 31 -16.45 -4.91 33.33
C PRO A 31 -15.99 -6.15 32.56
N LEU A 32 -16.19 -6.11 31.24
CA LEU A 32 -15.84 -7.16 30.28
C LEU A 32 -14.45 -7.72 30.60
N ARG A 33 -14.43 -9.00 31.01
CA ARG A 33 -13.20 -9.74 31.32
C ARG A 33 -12.24 -9.69 30.14
N ALA A 34 -10.96 -9.56 30.49
CA ALA A 34 -9.82 -9.72 29.60
C ALA A 34 -9.99 -10.92 28.65
N SER A 35 -9.60 -10.70 27.39
CA SER A 35 -9.65 -11.62 26.25
C SER A 35 -9.44 -13.11 26.62
N VAL A 36 -10.43 -13.93 26.25
CA VAL A 36 -10.52 -15.39 26.50
C VAL A 36 -9.69 -16.20 25.50
N TYR A 37 -8.45 -15.80 25.24
CA TYR A 37 -7.47 -16.69 24.57
C TYR A 37 -6.51 -17.26 25.62
N PRO A 38 -6.85 -18.40 26.28
CA PRO A 38 -5.93 -19.07 27.17
C PRO A 38 -4.78 -19.65 26.32
N GLY A 39 -3.57 -19.07 26.45
CA GLY A 39 -2.35 -19.71 25.96
C GLY A 39 -1.32 -18.84 25.23
N PHE A 40 -1.62 -17.58 24.88
CA PHE A 40 -0.71 -16.76 24.07
C PHE A 40 -0.05 -15.56 24.77
N SER A 41 -0.03 -15.53 26.11
CA SER A 41 0.88 -14.64 26.85
C SER A 41 2.26 -15.28 27.02
N ARG A 42 2.86 -15.78 25.92
CA ARG A 42 4.32 -15.98 25.94
C ARG A 42 4.93 -14.59 25.85
N PRO A 43 5.76 -14.15 26.83
CA PRO A 43 6.50 -12.92 26.65
C PRO A 43 7.30 -13.06 25.36
N VAL A 44 7.06 -12.17 24.40
CA VAL A 44 7.87 -12.07 23.19
C VAL A 44 9.26 -11.73 23.69
N ARG A 45 10.11 -12.76 23.82
CA ARG A 45 11.53 -12.53 24.07
C ARG A 45 11.99 -11.76 22.85
N HIS A 46 12.20 -10.46 23.01
CA HIS A 46 12.99 -9.67 22.08
C HIS A 46 14.40 -10.27 22.13
N ARG A 47 14.63 -11.38 21.41
CA ARG A 47 15.97 -11.74 20.99
C ARG A 47 16.46 -10.50 20.28
N ARG A 48 17.39 -9.75 20.91
CA ARG A 48 18.19 -8.76 20.20
C ARG A 48 18.69 -9.51 18.97
N ARG A 49 18.08 -9.26 17.80
CA ARG A 49 18.59 -9.83 16.55
C ARG A 49 20.02 -9.35 16.51
N ALA A 50 20.96 -10.28 16.64
CA ALA A 50 22.36 -9.98 16.46
C ALA A 50 22.46 -9.16 15.16
N ARG A 51 23.09 -7.99 15.25
CA ARG A 51 23.21 -7.06 14.13
C ARG A 51 23.79 -7.87 12.98
N ARG A 52 22.99 -8.18 11.96
CA ARG A 52 23.50 -8.90 10.79
C ARG A 52 24.58 -8.02 10.21
N GLN A 53 25.82 -8.48 10.29
CA GLN A 53 26.92 -7.79 9.65
C GLN A 53 26.72 -7.94 8.15
N PRO A 54 26.84 -6.86 7.35
CA PRO A 54 26.81 -6.99 5.90
C PRO A 54 27.91 -7.98 5.51
N VAL A 55 27.53 -9.08 4.86
CA VAL A 55 28.49 -9.99 4.23
C VAL A 55 28.86 -9.33 2.91
N GLU A 56 30.14 -9.02 2.73
CA GLU A 56 30.62 -8.52 1.44
C GLU A 56 30.55 -9.65 0.41
N LEU A 57 29.80 -9.40 -0.68
CA LEU A 57 29.58 -10.38 -1.73
C LEU A 57 30.66 -10.26 -2.79
N ALA A 58 31.21 -11.40 -3.21
CA ALA A 58 32.17 -11.46 -4.29
C ALA A 58 31.58 -10.85 -5.59
N PRO A 59 32.38 -10.22 -6.47
CA PRO A 59 31.89 -9.65 -7.73
C PRO A 59 31.09 -10.63 -8.60
N GLU A 60 31.45 -11.91 -8.57
CA GLU A 60 30.83 -13.00 -9.30
C GLU A 60 29.59 -13.61 -8.64
N ASP A 61 29.28 -13.21 -7.40
CA ASP A 61 28.15 -13.75 -6.65
C ASP A 61 26.81 -13.43 -7.36
N PRO A 62 25.96 -14.43 -7.67
CA PRO A 62 24.65 -14.19 -8.27
C PRO A 62 23.77 -13.23 -7.48
N LEU A 63 23.86 -13.22 -6.15
CA LEU A 63 23.09 -12.31 -5.31
C LEU A 63 23.50 -10.85 -5.53
N ARG A 64 24.80 -10.58 -5.70
CA ARG A 64 25.29 -9.24 -6.04
C ARG A 64 24.73 -8.77 -7.37
N ARG A 65 24.72 -9.65 -8.37
CA ARG A 65 24.12 -9.34 -9.69
C ARG A 65 22.62 -9.10 -9.60
N MET A 66 21.90 -9.83 -8.72
CA MET A 66 20.49 -9.58 -8.44
C MET A 66 20.28 -8.22 -7.79
N ASP A 67 21.12 -7.83 -6.83
CA ASP A 67 21.05 -6.52 -6.16
C ASP A 67 21.29 -5.38 -7.17
N ASP A 68 22.28 -5.51 -8.05
CA ASP A 68 22.55 -4.53 -9.12
C ASP A 68 21.36 -4.41 -10.09
N ALA A 69 20.80 -5.53 -10.53
CA ALA A 69 19.61 -5.54 -11.40
C ALA A 69 18.38 -4.94 -10.70
N HIS A 70 18.23 -5.19 -9.41
CA HIS A 70 17.16 -4.62 -8.61
C HIS A 70 17.31 -3.10 -8.42
N ALA A 71 18.54 -2.59 -8.25
CA ALA A 71 18.80 -1.15 -8.24
C ALA A 71 18.46 -0.49 -9.59
N GLN A 72 18.83 -1.11 -10.71
CA GLN A 72 18.46 -0.65 -12.05
C GLN A 72 16.94 -0.64 -12.26
N ALA A 73 16.25 -1.69 -11.81
CA ALA A 73 14.79 -1.73 -11.82
C ALA A 73 14.17 -0.63 -10.96
N GLY A 74 14.76 -0.33 -9.80
CA GLY A 74 14.37 0.80 -8.94
C GLY A 74 14.50 2.15 -9.64
N ALA A 75 15.64 2.41 -10.29
CA ALA A 75 15.85 3.63 -11.07
C ALA A 75 14.85 3.78 -12.22
N ALA A 76 14.58 2.71 -12.98
CA ALA A 76 13.55 2.71 -14.02
C ALA A 76 12.14 2.93 -13.44
N PHE A 77 11.84 2.32 -12.29
CA PHE A 77 10.57 2.52 -11.59
C PHE A 77 10.39 3.97 -11.13
N LEU A 78 11.43 4.62 -10.62
CA LEU A 78 11.39 6.04 -10.26
C LEU A 78 11.07 6.93 -11.48
N GLN A 79 11.65 6.62 -12.66
CA GLN A 79 11.30 7.32 -13.90
C GLN A 79 9.82 7.17 -14.26
N ILE A 80 9.24 5.98 -14.09
CA ILE A 80 7.80 5.76 -14.26
C ILE A 80 7.00 6.64 -13.29
N LEU A 81 7.39 6.70 -12.01
CA LEU A 81 6.71 7.55 -11.01
C LEU A 81 6.76 9.04 -11.37
N HIS A 82 7.87 9.53 -11.92
CA HIS A 82 7.94 10.92 -12.41
C HIS A 82 6.98 11.17 -13.57
N LEU A 83 6.94 10.27 -14.56
CA LEU A 83 6.06 10.39 -15.72
C LEU A 83 4.57 10.33 -15.33
N ILE A 84 4.20 9.61 -14.27
CA ILE A 84 2.81 9.59 -13.77
C ILE A 84 2.29 11.00 -13.47
N CYS A 85 3.10 11.89 -12.90
CA CYS A 85 2.67 13.27 -12.63
C CYS A 85 2.34 14.04 -13.92
N GLU A 86 3.09 13.79 -15.00
CA GLU A 86 2.83 14.39 -16.30
C GLU A 86 1.56 13.83 -16.95
N LEU A 87 1.32 12.52 -16.82
CA LEU A 87 0.10 11.87 -17.28
C LEU A 87 -1.15 12.39 -16.55
N GLU A 88 -1.05 12.63 -15.24
CA GLU A 88 -2.11 13.24 -14.43
C GLU A 88 -2.39 14.68 -14.88
N ARG A 89 -1.34 15.51 -15.04
CA ARG A 89 -1.46 16.91 -15.49
C ARG A 89 -2.12 17.02 -16.86
N THR A 90 -1.76 16.13 -17.78
CA THR A 90 -2.30 16.11 -19.15
C THR A 90 -3.62 15.34 -19.27
N ARG A 91 -4.05 14.67 -18.19
CA ARG A 91 -5.20 13.75 -18.18
C ARG A 91 -5.11 12.71 -19.30
N ARG A 92 -3.90 12.23 -19.61
CA ARG A 92 -3.63 11.31 -20.73
C ARG A 92 -4.49 10.04 -20.68
N TRP A 93 -4.85 9.61 -19.48
CA TRP A 93 -5.77 8.50 -19.21
C TRP A 93 -7.12 8.62 -19.96
N LYS A 94 -7.64 9.82 -20.20
CA LYS A 94 -8.90 10.01 -20.94
C LYS A 94 -8.78 9.55 -22.39
N ALA A 95 -7.67 9.89 -23.03
CA ALA A 95 -7.43 9.53 -24.43
C ALA A 95 -7.21 8.03 -24.63
N GLU A 96 -6.86 7.31 -23.56
CA GLU A 96 -6.69 5.86 -23.54
C GLU A 96 -7.96 5.13 -23.06
N GLY A 97 -9.07 5.85 -22.84
CA GLY A 97 -10.34 5.26 -22.39
C GLY A 97 -10.36 4.81 -20.92
N ALA A 98 -9.39 5.24 -20.11
CA ALA A 98 -9.34 4.96 -18.68
C ALA A 98 -10.19 5.96 -17.86
N ARG A 99 -10.43 5.65 -16.58
CA ARG A 99 -11.26 6.47 -15.67
C ARG A 99 -10.42 7.47 -14.86
N ASP A 100 -9.17 7.12 -14.63
CA ASP A 100 -8.13 7.88 -13.95
C ASP A 100 -6.76 7.25 -14.34
N THR A 101 -5.64 7.83 -13.89
CA THR A 101 -4.32 7.25 -14.19
C THR A 101 -4.12 5.87 -13.57
N ALA A 102 -4.69 5.58 -12.40
CA ALA A 102 -4.55 4.24 -11.81
C ALA A 102 -5.21 3.17 -12.69
N HIS A 103 -6.40 3.44 -13.23
CA HIS A 103 -7.08 2.58 -14.18
C HIS A 103 -6.27 2.42 -15.47
N LEU A 104 -5.64 3.50 -15.96
CA LEU A 104 -4.72 3.43 -17.10
C LEU A 104 -3.55 2.47 -16.82
N LEU A 105 -2.91 2.56 -15.65
CA LEU A 105 -1.81 1.67 -15.29
C LEU A 105 -2.27 0.21 -15.17
N CYS A 106 -3.47 -0.05 -14.66
CA CYS A 106 -4.05 -1.39 -14.64
C CYS A 106 -4.20 -1.97 -16.05
N MET A 107 -4.80 -1.19 -16.96
CA MET A 107 -5.01 -1.60 -18.36
C MET A 107 -3.70 -1.80 -19.10
N ARG A 108 -2.74 -0.88 -18.92
CA ARG A 108 -1.50 -0.82 -19.71
C ARG A 108 -0.43 -1.79 -19.24
N TYR A 109 -0.32 -2.00 -17.93
CA TYR A 109 0.76 -2.78 -17.33
C TYR A 109 0.28 -4.06 -16.62
N GLY A 110 -1.03 -4.33 -16.59
CA GLY A 110 -1.56 -5.55 -15.97
C GLY A 110 -1.34 -5.62 -14.46
N ILE A 111 -1.17 -4.48 -13.78
CA ILE A 111 -0.97 -4.42 -12.33
C ILE A 111 -2.30 -4.29 -11.59
N SER A 112 -2.32 -4.71 -10.33
CA SER A 112 -3.52 -4.60 -9.50
C SER A 112 -3.93 -3.13 -9.27
N SER A 113 -5.24 -2.89 -9.15
CA SER A 113 -5.77 -1.56 -8.82
C SER A 113 -5.12 -0.99 -7.55
N TRP A 114 -4.92 -1.81 -6.53
CA TRP A 114 -4.23 -1.42 -5.31
C TRP A 114 -2.79 -0.93 -5.55
N LYS A 115 -2.01 -1.64 -6.38
CA LYS A 115 -0.63 -1.25 -6.70
C LYS A 115 -0.62 0.03 -7.54
N ALA A 116 -1.52 0.13 -8.51
CA ALA A 116 -1.66 1.32 -9.35
C ALA A 116 -1.98 2.58 -8.54
N HIS A 117 -2.94 2.52 -7.60
CA HIS A 117 -3.24 3.64 -6.72
C HIS A 117 -2.06 4.02 -5.83
N ARG A 118 -1.29 3.05 -5.34
CA ARG A 118 -0.08 3.32 -4.56
C ARG A 118 1.02 3.98 -5.40
N MET A 119 1.18 3.57 -6.66
CA MET A 119 2.10 4.23 -7.59
C MET A 119 1.71 5.69 -7.83
N VAL A 120 0.42 5.96 -8.08
CA VAL A 120 -0.08 7.34 -8.24
C VAL A 120 0.14 8.16 -6.97
N ALA A 121 -0.19 7.61 -5.80
CA ALA A 121 0.04 8.31 -4.53
C ALA A 121 1.52 8.62 -4.28
N ALA A 122 2.42 7.65 -4.53
CA ALA A 122 3.86 7.84 -4.37
C ALA A 122 4.42 8.86 -5.39
N ALA A 123 3.95 8.84 -6.64
CA ALA A 123 4.33 9.81 -7.66
C ALA A 123 4.09 11.26 -7.18
N HIS A 124 2.96 11.51 -6.52
CA HIS A 124 2.67 12.83 -5.95
C HIS A 124 3.45 13.16 -4.66
N ALA A 125 3.88 12.14 -3.91
CA ALA A 125 4.60 12.33 -2.65
C ALA A 125 6.11 12.57 -2.84
N LEU A 126 6.75 11.79 -3.73
CA LEU A 126 8.20 11.75 -3.92
C LEU A 126 8.87 13.09 -4.25
N PRO A 127 8.26 14.06 -4.97
CA PRO A 127 8.85 15.38 -5.16
C PRO A 127 9.18 16.12 -3.86
N ARG A 128 8.51 15.76 -2.75
CA ARG A 128 8.79 16.31 -1.41
C ARG A 128 9.61 15.37 -0.52
N LEU A 129 10.03 14.21 -1.04
CA LEU A 129 10.76 13.16 -0.31
C LEU A 129 12.00 12.75 -1.11
N PRO A 130 12.96 13.68 -1.32
CA PRO A 130 14.10 13.44 -2.20
C PRO A 130 14.99 12.29 -1.73
N ARG A 131 15.12 12.06 -0.42
CA ARG A 131 15.95 10.97 0.10
C ARG A 131 15.30 9.61 -0.12
N LEU A 132 13.97 9.56 -0.07
CA LEU A 132 13.23 8.34 -0.41
C LEU A 132 13.33 8.02 -1.91
N ALA A 133 13.30 9.04 -2.77
CA ALA A 133 13.54 8.88 -4.20
C ALA A 133 14.98 8.39 -4.49
N GLU A 134 15.98 8.99 -3.85
CA GLU A 134 17.39 8.56 -3.94
C GLU A 134 17.57 7.11 -3.46
N ALA A 135 16.92 6.74 -2.35
CA ALA A 135 16.96 5.38 -1.84
C ALA A 135 16.38 4.35 -2.83
N LEU A 136 15.37 4.72 -3.60
CA LEU A 136 14.86 3.88 -4.69
C LEU A 136 15.84 3.81 -5.86
N GLN A 137 16.35 4.97 -6.29
CA GLN A 137 17.24 5.09 -7.45
C GLN A 137 18.52 4.26 -7.31
N HIS A 138 19.08 4.20 -6.09
CA HIS A 138 20.31 3.47 -5.79
C HIS A 138 20.08 2.07 -5.22
N GLY A 139 18.83 1.57 -5.25
CA GLY A 139 18.51 0.22 -4.76
C GLY A 139 18.64 0.02 -3.25
N LEU A 140 18.80 1.10 -2.46
CA LEU A 140 18.80 1.02 -1.00
C LEU A 140 17.46 0.51 -0.45
N LEU A 141 16.37 0.81 -1.15
CA LEU A 141 15.03 0.29 -0.92
C LEU A 141 14.39 -0.14 -2.24
N GLY A 142 13.63 -1.23 -2.21
CA GLY A 142 12.87 -1.69 -3.37
C GLY A 142 11.58 -0.87 -3.61
N PRO A 143 11.01 -0.97 -4.83
CA PRO A 143 9.79 -0.25 -5.20
C PRO A 143 8.64 -0.38 -4.21
N ASP A 144 8.33 -1.60 -3.76
CA ASP A 144 7.21 -1.84 -2.82
C ASP A 144 7.42 -1.17 -1.46
N LYS A 145 8.64 -1.21 -0.91
CA LYS A 145 8.96 -0.52 0.34
C LYS A 145 8.79 0.99 0.18
N VAL A 146 9.26 1.55 -0.94
CA VAL A 146 9.14 2.98 -1.22
C VAL A 146 7.69 3.41 -1.37
N LEU A 147 6.86 2.64 -2.08
CA LEU A 147 5.41 2.90 -2.16
C LEU A 147 4.75 2.92 -0.78
N GLU A 148 5.17 2.03 0.14
CA GLU A 148 4.62 2.02 1.50
C GLU A 148 5.07 3.20 2.35
N LEU A 149 6.37 3.52 2.31
CA LEU A 149 6.91 4.61 3.10
C LEU A 149 6.38 5.96 2.62
N ALA A 150 6.20 6.15 1.31
CA ALA A 150 5.71 7.40 0.72
C ALA A 150 4.31 7.82 1.24
N ARG A 151 3.54 6.89 1.81
CA ARG A 151 2.22 7.17 2.40
C ARG A 151 2.32 7.95 3.72
N TYR A 152 3.42 7.83 4.45
CA TYR A 152 3.57 8.35 5.81
C TYR A 152 4.81 9.24 5.97
N ALA A 153 5.78 9.12 5.06
CA ALA A 153 7.00 9.89 5.12
C ALA A 153 6.72 11.39 4.92
N THR A 154 7.47 12.18 5.67
CA THR A 154 7.55 13.63 5.55
C THR A 154 9.02 14.00 5.33
N PRO A 155 9.34 15.23 4.87
CA PRO A 155 10.74 15.66 4.76
C PRO A 155 11.52 15.52 6.08
N ALA A 156 10.85 15.69 7.23
CA ALA A 156 11.45 15.57 8.55
C ALA A 156 11.69 14.11 8.98
N THR A 157 10.92 13.15 8.44
CA THR A 157 10.92 11.75 8.91
C THR A 157 11.48 10.76 7.89
N GLU A 158 11.68 11.15 6.62
CA GLU A 158 12.09 10.24 5.56
C GLU A 158 13.42 9.53 5.86
N GLN A 159 14.39 10.22 6.46
CA GLN A 159 15.69 9.63 6.83
C GLN A 159 15.56 8.48 7.83
N ASP A 160 14.79 8.71 8.90
CA ASP A 160 14.61 7.75 9.98
C ASP A 160 13.82 6.52 9.49
N LEU A 161 12.81 6.77 8.65
CA LEU A 161 12.01 5.73 8.01
C LEU A 161 12.86 4.87 7.06
N ILE A 162 13.75 5.47 6.25
CA ILE A 162 14.69 4.72 5.41
C ILE A 162 15.60 3.86 6.28
N GLY A 163 16.16 4.43 7.36
CA GLY A 163 17.00 3.70 8.30
C GLY A 163 16.27 2.49 8.91
N TRP A 164 15.04 2.69 9.36
CA TRP A 164 14.19 1.62 9.88
C TRP A 164 13.88 0.55 8.81
N ALA A 165 13.44 0.95 7.62
CA ALA A 165 13.04 0.07 6.54
C ALA A 165 14.15 -0.86 6.04
N ARG A 166 15.41 -0.41 6.13
CA ARG A 166 16.60 -1.22 5.81
C ARG A 166 16.87 -2.35 6.81
N ARG A 167 16.32 -2.27 8.03
CA ARG A 167 16.56 -3.25 9.10
C ARG A 167 15.41 -4.26 9.26
N VAL A 168 14.24 -3.95 8.73
CA VAL A 168 13.05 -4.79 8.82
C VAL A 168 12.84 -5.60 7.54
N SER A 169 12.38 -6.85 7.72
CA SER A 169 12.00 -7.76 6.64
C SER A 169 10.58 -7.43 6.19
#